data_AF-A0A1V6YQU7-F1
#
_entry.id   AF-A0A1V6YQU7-F1
#
_cell.length_a   1.000
_cell.length_b   1.000
_cell.length_c   1.000
_cell.angle_alpha   90.00
_cell.angle_beta   90.00
_cell.angle_gamma   90.00
#
_symmetry.space_group_name_H-M   'P 1'
#
loop_
_entity.id
_entity.type
_entity.pdbx_description
1 polymer ?
#
loop_
_entity_poly.entity_id
_entity_poly.type
_entity_poly.pdbx_seq_one_letter_code
_entity_poly.pdbx_strand_id
1 'polypeptide(L)'
;MPAIPSTIDATTTQTSTMNIAANLLKRSSMNDPDKYPLYIFLIIAGCIVGGLIGFSIYTMYYGLDDSNKFKDVSYEQRNYMREIRQRNLNVLAVEARRPDMIVPIRELNA
;
A
#
# COMPACT_ATOMS: atom_id res chain seq x y z
N MET A 1 37.82 25.88 -48.61
CA MET A 1 37.73 24.54 -48.01
C MET A 1 38.01 24.68 -46.52
N PRO A 2 37.09 24.32 -45.60
CA PRO A 2 37.38 24.38 -44.17
C PRO A 2 38.33 23.23 -43.79
N ALA A 3 39.41 23.56 -43.07
CA ALA A 3 40.40 22.61 -42.60
C ALA A 3 39.75 21.67 -41.56
N ILE A 4 39.84 20.37 -41.79
CA ILE A 4 39.37 19.34 -40.86
C ILE A 4 40.35 19.36 -39.67
N PRO A 5 39.91 19.69 -38.45
CA PRO A 5 40.79 19.71 -37.29
C PRO A 5 41.35 18.31 -37.04
N SER A 6 42.64 18.23 -36.69
CA SER A 6 43.29 16.96 -36.46
C SER A 6 42.65 16.26 -35.25
N THR A 7 42.44 14.95 -35.33
CA THR A 7 41.79 14.13 -34.27
C THR A 7 42.46 14.31 -32.90
N ILE A 8 43.74 14.70 -32.88
CA ILE A 8 44.55 14.91 -31.67
C ILE A 8 44.13 16.20 -30.95
N ASP A 9 43.83 17.27 -31.68
CA ASP A 9 43.42 18.57 -31.12
C ASP A 9 41.99 18.50 -30.54
N ALA A 10 41.12 17.75 -31.21
CA ALA A 10 39.76 17.46 -30.73
C ALA A 10 39.79 16.64 -29.42
N THR A 11 40.65 15.62 -29.35
CA THR A 11 40.80 14.77 -28.16
C THR A 11 41.41 15.54 -26.99
N THR A 12 42.38 16.43 -27.24
CA THR A 12 43.02 17.27 -26.21
C THR A 12 42.04 18.31 -25.64
N THR A 13 41.20 18.90 -26.50
CA THR A 13 40.16 19.87 -26.11
C THR A 13 39.01 19.19 -25.34
N GLN A 14 38.64 17.96 -25.72
CA GLN A 14 37.65 17.19 -24.96
C GLN A 14 38.19 16.78 -23.59
N THR A 15 39.46 16.38 -23.51
CA THR A 15 40.10 16.01 -22.24
C THR A 15 40.23 17.22 -21.31
N SER A 16 40.58 18.41 -21.82
CA SER A 16 40.66 19.63 -21.01
C SER A 16 39.30 20.08 -20.50
N THR A 17 38.25 20.02 -21.32
CA THR A 17 36.87 20.36 -20.90
C THR A 17 36.32 19.39 -19.85
N MET A 18 36.59 18.09 -19.98
CA MET A 18 36.23 17.09 -18.97
C MET A 18 36.97 17.32 -17.64
N ASN A 19 38.25 17.68 -17.69
CA ASN A 19 39.04 17.99 -16.49
C ASN A 19 38.55 19.25 -15.77
N ILE A 20 38.13 20.27 -16.53
CA ILE A 20 37.54 21.51 -15.98
C ILE A 20 36.18 21.19 -15.34
N ALA A 21 35.31 20.43 -16.01
CA ALA A 21 34.01 20.02 -15.48
C ALA A 21 34.15 19.19 -14.19
N ALA A 22 35.11 18.26 -14.15
CA ALA A 22 35.40 17.46 -12.95
C ALA A 22 35.89 18.32 -11.77
N ASN A 23 36.74 19.32 -12.02
CA ASN A 23 37.21 20.24 -10.99
C ASN A 23 36.09 21.16 -10.46
N LEU A 24 35.17 21.59 -11.33
CA LEU A 24 33.99 22.36 -10.93
C LEU A 24 33.03 21.52 -10.08
N LEU A 25 32.79 20.25 -10.45
CA LEU A 25 31.97 19.32 -9.67
C LEU A 25 32.60 19.00 -8.31
N LYS A 26 33.92 18.80 -8.27
CA LYS A 26 34.66 18.57 -7.02
C LYS A 26 34.57 19.78 -6.09
N ARG A 27 34.64 21.01 -6.65
CA ARG A 27 34.50 22.24 -5.87
C ARG A 27 33.06 22.47 -5.39
N SER A 28 32.04 22.14 -6.19
CA SER A 28 30.64 22.27 -5.76
C SER A 28 30.25 21.23 -4.70
N SER A 29 30.82 20.02 -4.79
CA SER A 29 30.62 18.93 -3.82
C SER A 29 31.25 19.21 -2.45
N MET A 30 32.22 20.12 -2.37
CA MET A 30 33.03 20.35 -1.16
C MET A 30 32.56 21.55 -0.32
N ASN A 31 31.43 22.16 -0.68
CA ASN A 31 30.97 23.38 -0.03
C ASN A 31 30.28 23.15 1.32
N ASP A 32 29.63 22.00 1.57
CA ASP A 32 29.00 21.73 2.87
C ASP A 32 28.66 20.23 3.08
N PRO A 33 29.58 19.39 3.57
CA PRO A 33 29.31 17.96 3.82
C PRO A 33 28.17 17.73 4.84
N ASP A 34 27.96 18.68 5.75
CA ASP A 34 26.98 18.58 6.84
C ASP A 34 25.54 18.87 6.39
N LYS A 35 25.35 19.47 5.21
CA LYS A 35 24.01 19.84 4.71
C LYS A 35 23.37 18.73 3.87
N TYR A 36 24.16 17.83 3.27
CA TYR A 36 23.64 16.66 2.56
C TYR A 36 22.70 15.79 3.41
N PRO A 37 23.07 15.37 4.64
CA PRO A 37 22.16 14.57 5.46
C PRO A 37 20.88 15.32 5.82
N LEU A 38 20.93 16.64 5.99
CA LEU A 38 19.77 17.47 6.28
C LEU A 38 18.80 17.54 5.08
N TYR A 39 19.32 17.72 3.87
CA TYR A 39 18.50 17.71 2.65
C TYR A 39 17.87 16.33 2.42
N ILE A 40 18.63 15.25 2.62
CA ILE A 40 18.14 13.87 2.50
C ILE A 40 17.01 13.63 3.49
N PHE A 41 17.17 14.05 4.75
CA PHE A 41 16.13 13.93 5.77
C PHE A 41 14.86 14.71 5.40
N LEU A 42 15.01 15.94 4.91
CA LEU A 42 13.88 16.77 4.50
C LEU A 42 13.09 16.14 3.34
N ILE A 43 13.78 15.56 2.36
CA ILE A 43 13.15 14.84 1.23
C ILE A 43 12.37 13.63 1.74
N ILE A 44 12.96 12.82 2.62
CA ILE A 44 12.30 11.64 3.21
C ILE A 44 11.07 12.06 4.01
N ALA A 45 11.20 13.09 4.85
CA ALA A 45 10.07 13.62 5.63
C ALA A 45 8.94 14.14 4.71
N GLY A 46 9.29 14.85 3.63
CA GLY A 46 8.34 15.29 2.62
C GLY A 46 7.61 14.14 1.92
N CYS A 47 8.33 13.07 1.56
CA CYS A 47 7.73 11.85 1.00
C CYS A 47 6.77 11.16 1.98
N ILE A 48 7.12 11.09 3.26
CA ILE A 48 6.26 10.49 4.28
C ILE A 48 4.99 11.31 4.44
N VAL A 49 5.11 12.64 4.59
CA VAL A 49 3.95 13.54 4.75
C VAL A 49 3.06 13.49 3.51
N GLY A 50 3.64 13.56 2.31
CA GLY A 50 2.90 13.44 1.05
C GLY A 50 2.20 12.08 0.90
N GLY A 51 2.88 11.00 1.28
CA GLY A 51 2.32 9.65 1.29
C GLY A 51 1.16 9.50 2.27
N LEU A 52 1.27 10.07 3.47
CA LEU A 52 0.19 10.05 4.47
C LEU A 52 -1.01 10.88 4.03
N ILE A 53 -0.80 12.06 3.42
CA ILE A 53 -1.89 12.88 2.88
C ILE A 53 -2.57 12.13 1.72
N GLY A 54 -1.80 11.59 0.78
CA GLY A 54 -2.33 10.78 -0.34
C GLY A 54 -3.10 9.56 0.14
N PHE A 55 -2.58 8.86 1.16
CA PHE A 55 -3.24 7.73 1.80
C PHE A 55 -4.53 8.16 2.52
N SER A 56 -4.55 9.31 3.21
CA SER A 56 -5.73 9.83 3.88
C SER A 56 -6.86 10.17 2.89
N ILE A 57 -6.52 10.76 1.75
CA ILE A 57 -7.48 11.05 0.67
C ILE A 57 -7.95 9.75 0.04
N TYR A 58 -7.04 8.84 -0.30
CA TYR A 58 -7.39 7.54 -0.87
C TYR A 58 -8.34 6.75 0.04
N THR A 59 -8.04 6.68 1.34
CA THR A 59 -8.89 6.02 2.33
C THR A 59 -10.21 6.75 2.58
N MET A 60 -10.27 8.07 2.43
CA MET A 60 -11.54 8.81 2.50
C MET A 60 -12.44 8.52 1.28
N TYR A 61 -11.88 8.44 0.08
CA TYR A 61 -12.64 8.23 -1.16
C TYR A 61 -13.00 6.76 -1.43
N TYR A 62 -12.08 5.84 -1.16
CA TYR A 62 -12.28 4.41 -1.37
C TYR A 62 -12.76 3.68 -0.12
N GLY A 63 -12.81 4.38 1.02
CA GLY A 63 -12.92 3.75 2.33
C GLY A 63 -11.59 3.09 2.71
N LEU A 64 -11.18 3.19 3.98
CA LEU A 64 -10.51 2.05 4.58
C LEU A 64 -11.49 0.91 4.39
N ASP A 65 -11.08 -0.19 3.75
CA ASP A 65 -11.90 -1.40 3.66
C ASP A 65 -11.99 -2.08 5.05
N ASP A 66 -12.47 -1.31 6.02
CA ASP A 66 -13.02 -1.71 7.30
C ASP A 66 -14.54 -1.91 7.16
N SER A 67 -15.01 -2.01 5.92
CA SER A 67 -16.14 -2.86 5.62
C SER A 67 -15.62 -4.29 5.90
N ASN A 68 -15.95 -4.94 7.01
CA ASN A 68 -17.32 -5.31 7.37
C ASN A 68 -18.23 -5.66 6.18
N LYS A 69 -17.70 -5.82 4.96
CA LYS A 69 -18.14 -6.83 4.01
C LYS A 69 -17.63 -8.16 4.53
N PHE A 70 -18.16 -8.59 5.68
CA PHE A 70 -18.70 -9.94 5.67
C PHE A 70 -19.61 -9.95 4.46
N LYS A 71 -19.13 -10.50 3.34
CA LYS A 71 -19.90 -10.71 2.12
C LYS A 71 -21.30 -11.07 2.61
N ASP A 72 -22.26 -10.16 2.41
CA ASP A 72 -23.60 -10.34 2.97
C ASP A 72 -24.01 -11.75 2.56
N VAL A 73 -24.14 -12.59 3.57
CA VAL A 73 -24.22 -14.03 3.35
C VAL A 73 -25.46 -14.21 2.50
N SER A 74 -25.30 -14.78 1.30
CA SER A 74 -26.40 -14.98 0.33
C SER A 74 -27.62 -15.49 1.09
N TYR A 75 -28.82 -15.00 0.76
CA TYR A 75 -30.05 -15.34 1.48
C TYR A 75 -30.18 -16.85 1.73
N GLU A 76 -29.82 -17.66 0.74
CA GLU A 76 -29.78 -19.12 0.84
C GLU A 76 -28.76 -19.63 1.86
N GLN A 77 -27.54 -19.08 1.84
CA GLN A 77 -26.48 -19.44 2.78
C GLN A 77 -26.82 -18.98 4.22
N ARG A 78 -27.52 -17.85 4.38
CA ARG A 78 -28.00 -17.36 5.66
C ARG A 78 -29.09 -18.26 6.22
N ASN A 79 -30.03 -18.69 5.38
CA ASN A 79 -31.05 -19.66 5.77
C ASN A 79 -30.45 -21.02 6.11
N TYR A 80 -29.53 -21.52 5.30
CA TYR A 80 -28.81 -22.76 5.57
C TYR A 80 -28.11 -22.72 6.94
N MET A 81 -27.34 -21.66 7.23
CA MET A 81 -26.65 -21.53 8.51
C MET A 81 -27.63 -21.45 9.70
N ARG A 82 -28.78 -20.81 9.51
CA ARG A 82 -29.84 -20.72 10.52
C ARG A 82 -30.46 -22.08 10.80
N GLU A 83 -30.78 -22.84 9.75
CA GLU A 83 -31.33 -24.20 9.86
C GLU A 83 -30.35 -25.16 10.57
N ILE A 84 -29.07 -25.13 10.20
CA ILE A 84 -28.04 -25.97 10.82
C ILE A 84 -27.89 -25.65 12.31
N ARG A 85 -27.87 -24.35 12.67
CA ARG A 85 -27.80 -23.95 14.08
C ARG A 85 -28.98 -24.50 14.89
N GLN A 86 -30.18 -24.44 14.33
CA GLN A 86 -31.37 -24.95 15.00
C GLN A 86 -31.40 -26.48 15.11
N ARG A 87 -30.93 -27.21 14.08
CA ARG A 87 -30.77 -28.67 14.17
C ARG A 87 -29.80 -29.06 15.28
N ASN A 88 -28.66 -28.37 15.38
CA ASN A 88 -27.68 -28.62 16.44
C ASN A 88 -28.27 -28.36 17.83
N LEU A 89 -29.00 -27.25 18.01
CA LEU A 89 -29.68 -26.95 19.28
C LEU A 89 -30.74 -27.99 19.63
N ASN A 90 -31.50 -28.49 18.65
CA ASN A 90 -32.48 -29.54 18.88
C ASN A 90 -31.83 -30.87 19.28
N VAL A 91 -30.69 -31.23 18.66
CA VAL A 91 -29.90 -32.41 19.06
C VAL A 91 -29.38 -32.27 20.49
N LEU A 92 -28.85 -31.09 20.84
CA LEU A 92 -28.39 -30.79 22.19
C LEU A 92 -29.53 -30.83 23.22
N ALA A 93 -30.73 -30.37 22.86
CA ALA A 93 -31.91 -30.44 23.72
C ALA A 93 -32.33 -31.89 24.01
N VAL A 94 -32.24 -32.78 23.02
CA VAL A 94 -32.49 -34.22 23.17
C VAL A 94 -31.43 -34.85 24.08
N GLU A 95 -30.16 -34.54 23.86
CA GLU A 95 -29.04 -35.04 24.68
C GLU A 95 -29.15 -34.58 26.14
N ALA A 96 -29.53 -33.32 26.36
CA ALA A 96 -29.75 -32.74 27.68
C ALA A 96 -31.05 -33.22 28.37
N ARG A 97 -31.83 -34.11 27.73
CA ARG A 97 -33.16 -34.56 28.20
C ARG A 97 -34.12 -33.41 28.50
N ARG A 98 -34.06 -32.34 27.71
CA ARG A 98 -34.94 -31.16 27.76
C ARG A 98 -35.81 -31.11 26.50
N PRO A 99 -36.81 -32.00 26.37
CA PRO A 99 -37.65 -32.08 25.18
C PRO A 99 -38.55 -30.85 25.00
N ASP A 100 -38.72 -30.05 26.05
CA ASP A 100 -39.42 -28.77 26.08
C ASP A 100 -38.75 -27.68 25.23
N MET A 101 -37.45 -27.83 24.93
CA MET A 101 -36.66 -26.83 24.22
C MET A 101 -36.50 -27.12 22.72
N ILE A 102 -37.19 -28.13 22.20
CA ILE A 102 -37.14 -28.54 20.79
C ILE A 102 -38.03 -27.60 19.96
N VAL A 103 -37.44 -26.86 19.02
CA VAL A 103 -38.17 -25.91 18.16
C VAL A 103 -38.31 -26.46 16.74
N PRO A 104 -39.53 -26.54 16.17
CA PRO A 104 -39.75 -27.01 14.80
C PRO A 104 -39.13 -26.07 13.76
N ILE A 105 -38.45 -26.64 12.77
CA ILE A 105 -37.63 -25.91 11.78
C ILE A 105 -38.50 -25.16 10.74
N ARG A 106 -39.77 -25.55 10.56
CA ARG A 106 -40.66 -24.98 9.53
C ARG A 106 -41.23 -23.60 9.85
N GLU A 107 -41.31 -23.21 11.12
CA GLU A 107 -42.00 -21.98 11.52
C GLU A 107 -41.14 -20.71 11.44
N LEU A 108 -39.85 -20.84 11.10
CA LEU A 108 -38.91 -19.71 11.11
C LEU A 108 -38.82 -18.94 9.77
N ASN A 109 -39.56 -19.39 8.76
CA ASN A 109 -39.63 -18.79 7.42
C ASN A 109 -40.99 -18.10 7.13
N ALA A 110 -41.86 -17.99 8.14
CA ALA A 110 -43.12 -17.24 8.05
C ALA A 110 -42.92 -15.75 8.38
#